data_AF-A0A549SMV7-F1
#
_entry.id   AF-A0A549SMV7-F1
#
_cell.length_a   1.000
_cell.length_b   1.000
_cell.length_c   1.000
_cell.angle_alpha   90.00
_cell.angle_beta   90.00
_cell.angle_gamma   90.00
#
_symmetry.space_group_name_H-M   'P 1'
#
loop_
_entity.id
_entity.type
_entity.pdbx_description
1 polymer ?
#
loop_
_entity_poly.entity_id
_entity_poly.type
_entity_poly.pdbx_seq_one_letter_code
_entity_poly.pdbx_strand_id
1 'polypeptide(L)'
;MRSIIARINFVSVILLGALALALGWLAAHSERPLTSPPFALHIALGVLAGALLLAQIVLRLVVPPPALPARWSKGRRYAAASCEFLIYLSLALLVATGALWGYFGGAPLDVFGHPLPVSPDADPRLADLLGPAWTRALGLAGATASDALLVAHRLLGYVLAASITLTLALGSFSRFRPEAPPAELAQLTPALIEPSPTQSLASRLRLFGWLQFWPQLAIALASAVLLQFSTSGRAFSPSQTGYGDAIYWSLFAFLLLCAATALAFFYTRAARSVARADYLGVHRLTAFWFLSLGLLIGLAGVIISFVGLSLSVSLLVAKTVSQPPGIAITDPNKIIRALDVFVLLVNFALLLAHFIGVAIAAFLTSEATRARFRFAVATVPQEGRA
;
A
#
# COMPACT_ATOMS: atom_id res chain seq x y z
N MET A 1 -13.25 4.65 15.59
CA MET A 1 -12.17 5.15 14.70
C MET A 1 -10.86 4.37 14.88
N ARG A 2 -10.30 4.27 16.11
CA ARG A 2 -9.04 3.55 16.37
C ARG A 2 -9.00 2.09 15.86
N SER A 3 -10.12 1.35 15.99
CA SER A 3 -10.24 -0.02 15.49
C SER A 3 -10.27 -0.17 13.98
N ILE A 4 -10.66 0.86 13.23
CA ILE A 4 -10.63 0.86 11.77
C ILE A 4 -9.20 1.07 11.30
N ILE A 5 -8.50 2.04 11.89
CA ILE A 5 -7.10 2.38 11.57
C ILE A 5 -6.21 1.15 11.77
N ALA A 6 -6.33 0.45 12.90
CA ALA A 6 -5.59 -0.78 13.18
C ALA A 6 -5.90 -1.94 12.22
N ARG A 7 -7.08 -1.94 11.57
CA ARG A 7 -7.44 -2.95 10.56
C ARG A 7 -6.86 -2.61 9.20
N ILE A 8 -6.99 -1.35 8.78
CA ILE A 8 -6.45 -0.87 7.51
C ILE A 8 -4.93 -1.04 7.53
N ASN A 9 -4.27 -0.58 8.59
CA ASN A 9 -2.82 -0.70 8.71
C ASN A 9 -2.35 -2.16 8.69
N PHE A 10 -3.07 -3.08 9.34
CA PHE A 10 -2.78 -4.53 9.27
C PHE A 10 -2.89 -5.09 7.84
N VAL A 11 -3.92 -4.69 7.09
CA VAL A 11 -4.08 -5.10 5.69
C VAL A 11 -2.93 -4.51 4.84
N SER A 12 -2.57 -3.25 5.06
CA SER A 12 -1.44 -2.60 4.37
C SER A 12 -0.11 -3.32 4.65
N VAL A 13 0.14 -3.74 5.89
CA VAL A 13 1.32 -4.55 6.25
C VAL A 13 1.37 -5.86 5.45
N ILE A 14 0.25 -6.58 5.34
CA ILE A 14 0.18 -7.83 4.57
C ILE A 14 0.41 -7.59 3.08
N LEU A 15 -0.24 -6.56 2.51
CA LEU A 15 -0.14 -6.27 1.07
C LEU A 15 1.27 -5.80 0.69
N LEU A 16 1.85 -4.87 1.46
CA LEU A 16 3.20 -4.39 1.20
C LEU A 16 4.26 -5.45 1.49
N GLY A 17 4.07 -6.28 2.52
CA GLY A 17 4.92 -7.44 2.75
C GLY A 17 4.89 -8.44 1.60
N ALA A 18 3.71 -8.78 1.07
CA ALA A 18 3.57 -9.65 -0.10
C ALA A 18 4.20 -9.04 -1.37
N LEU A 19 4.02 -7.73 -1.59
CA LEU A 19 4.63 -7.03 -2.71
C LEU A 19 6.16 -6.99 -2.59
N ALA A 20 6.70 -6.71 -1.40
CA ALA A 20 8.13 -6.74 -1.15
C ALA A 20 8.72 -8.14 -1.41
N LEU A 21 8.03 -9.21 -0.99
CA LEU A 21 8.42 -10.58 -1.30
C LEU A 21 8.49 -10.84 -2.81
N ALA A 22 7.45 -10.43 -3.56
CA ALA A 22 7.40 -10.61 -5.01
C ALA A 22 8.53 -9.85 -5.73
N LEU A 23 8.84 -8.63 -5.29
CA LEU A 23 9.92 -7.83 -5.85
C LEU A 23 11.30 -8.39 -5.50
N GLY A 24 11.48 -8.89 -4.28
CA GLY A 24 12.72 -9.56 -3.87
C GLY A 24 12.97 -10.83 -4.68
N TRP A 25 11.91 -11.61 -4.93
CA TRP A 25 11.97 -12.76 -5.83
C TRP A 25 12.35 -12.36 -7.25
N LEU A 26 11.71 -11.32 -7.81
CA LEU A 26 11.97 -10.83 -9.16
C LEU A 26 13.41 -10.30 -9.29
N ALA A 27 13.88 -9.54 -8.31
CA ALA A 27 15.25 -9.04 -8.25
C ALA A 27 16.28 -10.17 -8.26
N ALA A 28 16.04 -11.22 -7.46
CA ALA A 28 16.93 -12.38 -7.37
C ALA A 28 17.06 -13.15 -8.70
N HIS A 29 16.08 -13.05 -9.59
CA HIS A 29 16.08 -13.69 -10.92
C HIS A 29 16.44 -12.71 -12.05
N SER A 30 16.83 -11.48 -11.75
CA SER A 30 17.27 -10.52 -12.75
C SER A 30 18.75 -10.73 -13.11
N GLU A 31 19.15 -10.30 -14.30
CA GLU A 31 20.55 -10.41 -14.77
C GLU A 31 21.54 -9.66 -13.87
N ARG A 32 21.09 -8.57 -13.22
CA ARG A 32 21.88 -7.75 -12.30
C ARG A 32 21.12 -7.51 -11.00
N PRO A 33 21.04 -8.50 -10.09
CA PRO A 33 20.17 -8.47 -8.93
C PRO A 33 20.27 -7.19 -8.11
N LEU A 34 21.49 -6.78 -7.75
CA LEU A 34 21.75 -5.67 -6.82
C LEU A 34 21.54 -4.28 -7.43
N THR A 35 21.57 -4.14 -8.76
CA THR A 35 21.37 -2.87 -9.45
C THR A 35 20.05 -2.82 -10.20
N SER A 36 19.19 -3.83 -10.00
CA SER A 36 17.92 -3.94 -10.70
C SER A 36 16.88 -2.99 -10.10
N PRO A 37 16.00 -2.37 -10.91
CA PRO A 37 14.88 -1.57 -10.39
C PRO A 37 13.99 -2.32 -9.37
N PRO A 38 13.66 -3.62 -9.56
CA PRO A 38 12.93 -4.40 -8.56
C PRO A 38 13.63 -4.48 -7.21
N PHE A 39 14.96 -4.53 -7.17
CA PHE A 39 15.75 -4.57 -5.94
C PHE A 39 15.69 -3.26 -5.17
N ALA A 40 15.86 -2.12 -5.86
CA ALA A 40 15.69 -0.80 -5.25
C ALA A 40 14.28 -0.63 -4.65
N LEU A 41 13.25 -1.09 -5.38
CA LEU A 41 11.88 -1.04 -4.89
C LEU A 41 11.62 -2.01 -3.73
N HIS A 42 12.24 -3.21 -3.75
CA HIS A 42 12.18 -4.18 -2.65
C HIS A 42 12.69 -3.57 -1.34
N ILE A 43 13.85 -2.91 -1.37
CA ILE A 43 14.44 -2.24 -0.19
C ILE A 43 13.50 -1.15 0.33
N ALA A 44 13.06 -0.23 -0.55
CA ALA A 44 12.21 0.89 -0.18
C ALA A 44 10.86 0.44 0.42
N LEU A 45 10.21 -0.55 -0.20
CA LEU A 45 8.94 -1.09 0.30
C LEU A 45 9.13 -1.97 1.54
N GLY A 46 10.28 -2.63 1.70
CA GLY A 46 10.65 -3.36 2.91
C GLY A 46 10.73 -2.44 4.12
N VAL A 47 11.41 -1.29 4.00
CA VAL A 47 11.47 -0.26 5.07
C VAL A 47 10.08 0.30 5.38
N LEU A 48 9.28 0.60 4.35
CA LEU A 48 7.91 1.07 4.54
C LEU A 48 7.03 0.02 5.25
N ALA A 49 7.14 -1.26 4.87
CA ALA A 49 6.44 -2.34 5.54
C ALA A 49 6.87 -2.48 7.00
N GLY A 50 8.16 -2.27 7.29
CA GLY A 50 8.69 -2.19 8.66
C GLY A 50 8.08 -1.04 9.48
N ALA A 51 8.01 0.17 8.91
CA ALA A 51 7.40 1.31 9.58
C ALA A 51 5.90 1.08 9.87
N LEU A 52 5.17 0.50 8.92
CA LEU A 52 3.76 0.13 9.11
C LEU A 52 3.59 -1.00 10.13
N LEU A 53 4.54 -1.94 10.21
CA LEU A 53 4.55 -2.97 11.25
C LEU A 53 4.76 -2.36 12.64
N LEU A 54 5.70 -1.43 12.81
CA LEU A 54 5.88 -0.72 14.07
C LEU A 54 4.61 0.04 14.47
N ALA A 55 4.02 0.78 13.53
CA ALA A 55 2.74 1.43 13.73
C ALA A 55 1.64 0.42 14.10
N GLN A 56 1.64 -0.77 13.49
CA GLN A 56 0.69 -1.83 13.80
C GLN A 56 0.87 -2.34 15.22
N ILE A 57 2.09 -2.60 15.66
CA ILE A 57 2.39 -3.06 17.02
C ILE A 57 1.90 -2.04 18.04
N VAL A 58 2.22 -0.76 17.85
CA VAL A 58 1.73 0.34 18.71
C VAL A 58 0.20 0.41 18.72
N LEU A 59 -0.44 0.31 17.54
CA LEU A 59 -1.89 0.29 17.44
C LEU A 59 -2.51 -0.91 18.16
N ARG A 60 -1.83 -2.07 18.19
CA ARG A 60 -2.28 -3.28 18.88
C ARG A 60 -2.20 -3.17 20.40
N LEU A 61 -1.27 -2.38 20.94
CA LEU A 61 -1.20 -2.08 22.38
C LEU A 61 -2.42 -1.28 22.86
N VAL A 62 -2.95 -0.40 22.00
CA VAL A 62 -4.10 0.45 22.32
C VAL A 62 -5.43 -0.19 21.89
N VAL A 63 -5.39 -1.03 20.85
CA VAL A 63 -6.57 -1.64 20.23
C VAL A 63 -6.32 -3.13 19.96
N PRO A 64 -6.83 -4.02 20.81
CA PRO A 64 -6.69 -5.45 20.59
C PRO A 64 -7.36 -5.88 19.27
N PRO A 65 -6.85 -6.94 18.61
CA PRO A 65 -7.46 -7.47 17.40
C PRO A 65 -8.90 -7.93 17.66
N PRO A 66 -9.82 -7.75 16.70
CA PRO A 66 -11.16 -8.32 16.80
C PRO A 66 -11.08 -9.83 17.03
N ALA A 67 -11.91 -10.34 17.94
CA ALA A 67 -11.96 -11.76 18.23
C ALA A 67 -12.25 -12.57 16.96
N LEU A 68 -11.60 -13.73 16.83
CA LEU A 68 -11.91 -14.67 15.77
C LEU A 68 -13.33 -15.22 15.95
N PRO A 69 -14.05 -15.58 14.87
CA PRO A 69 -15.43 -16.03 14.97
C PRO A 69 -15.62 -17.18 15.95
N ALA A 70 -16.65 -17.09 16.81
CA ALA A 70 -16.91 -18.09 17.86
C ALA A 70 -17.18 -19.49 17.30
N ARG A 71 -17.76 -19.57 16.09
CA ARG A 71 -18.01 -20.82 15.34
C ARG A 71 -16.74 -21.57 14.92
N TRP A 72 -15.55 -20.97 15.04
CA TRP A 72 -14.30 -21.63 14.68
C TRP A 72 -13.83 -22.60 15.78
N SER A 73 -13.38 -23.79 15.36
CA SER A 73 -12.72 -24.75 16.26
C SER A 73 -11.51 -24.13 16.95
N LYS A 74 -11.17 -24.62 18.14
CA LYS A 74 -10.03 -24.10 18.94
C LYS A 74 -8.71 -24.17 18.15
N GLY A 75 -8.46 -25.28 17.45
CA GLY A 75 -7.27 -25.46 16.61
C GLY A 75 -7.18 -24.45 15.46
N ARG A 76 -8.30 -24.16 14.78
CA ARG A 76 -8.34 -23.16 13.70
C ARG A 76 -8.05 -21.75 14.23
N ARG A 77 -8.56 -21.40 15.41
CA ARG A 77 -8.28 -20.11 16.06
C ARG A 77 -6.82 -19.98 16.46
N TYR A 78 -6.24 -21.03 17.03
CA TYR A 78 -4.82 -21.06 17.39
C TYR A 78 -3.93 -20.92 16.15
N ALA A 79 -4.19 -21.69 15.10
CA ALA A 79 -3.45 -21.60 13.84
C ALA A 79 -3.49 -20.18 13.25
N ALA A 80 -4.66 -19.54 13.22
CA ALA A 80 -4.78 -18.17 12.73
C ALA A 80 -4.01 -17.15 13.57
N ALA A 81 -4.01 -17.31 14.90
CA ALA A 81 -3.24 -16.47 15.81
C ALA A 81 -1.72 -16.67 15.62
N SER A 82 -1.27 -17.92 15.49
CA SER A 82 0.13 -18.25 15.21
C SER A 82 0.61 -17.68 13.88
N CYS A 83 -0.20 -17.75 12.82
CA CYS A 83 0.13 -17.12 11.54
C CYS A 83 0.28 -15.60 11.64
N GLU A 84 -0.61 -14.92 12.37
CA GLU A 84 -0.51 -13.47 12.57
C GLU A 84 0.77 -13.11 13.35
N PHE A 85 1.09 -13.88 14.39
CA PHE A 85 2.35 -13.72 15.12
C PHE A 85 3.57 -13.94 14.23
N LEU A 86 3.58 -15.01 13.43
CA LEU A 86 4.67 -15.30 12.51
C LEU A 86 4.81 -14.25 11.41
N ILE A 87 3.73 -13.64 10.92
CA ILE A 87 3.79 -12.50 10.00
C ILE A 87 4.53 -11.33 10.64
N TYR A 88 4.20 -10.98 11.88
CA TYR A 88 4.86 -9.86 12.57
C TYR A 88 6.33 -10.16 12.84
N LEU A 89 6.63 -11.34 13.37
CA LEU A 89 7.99 -11.74 13.71
C LEU A 89 8.86 -11.82 12.45
N SER A 90 8.40 -12.52 11.40
CA SER A 90 9.17 -12.67 10.17
C SER A 90 9.40 -11.33 9.47
N LEU A 91 8.39 -10.45 9.40
CA LEU A 91 8.55 -9.14 8.78
C LEU A 91 9.51 -8.22 9.58
N ALA A 92 9.45 -8.23 10.92
CA ALA A 92 10.40 -7.50 11.74
C ALA A 92 11.84 -8.00 11.52
N LEU A 93 12.03 -9.32 11.51
CA LEU A 93 13.33 -9.94 11.28
C LEU A 93 13.82 -9.74 9.84
N LEU A 94 12.94 -9.70 8.84
CA LEU A 94 13.30 -9.37 7.45
C LEU A 94 13.89 -7.96 7.35
N VAL A 95 13.24 -6.97 7.97
CA VAL A 95 13.75 -5.59 7.98
C VAL A 95 15.11 -5.52 8.69
N ALA A 96 15.25 -6.17 9.85
CA ALA A 96 16.50 -6.19 10.60
C ALA A 96 17.63 -6.89 9.82
N THR A 97 17.37 -8.09 9.30
CA THR A 97 18.37 -8.85 8.53
C THR A 97 18.76 -8.15 7.23
N GLY A 98 17.82 -7.51 6.53
CA GLY A 98 18.13 -6.73 5.32
C GLY A 98 18.99 -5.50 5.61
N ALA A 99 18.70 -4.77 6.69
CA ALA A 99 19.50 -3.62 7.12
C ALA A 99 20.90 -4.03 7.57
N LEU A 100 21.02 -5.08 8.40
CA LEU A 100 22.32 -5.60 8.85
C LEU A 100 23.13 -6.18 7.71
N TRP A 101 22.48 -6.82 6.73
CA TRP A 101 23.13 -7.34 5.54
C TRP A 101 23.79 -6.21 4.73
N GLY A 102 23.06 -5.11 4.50
CA GLY A 102 23.63 -3.92 3.85
C GLY A 102 24.76 -3.29 4.65
N TYR A 103 24.61 -3.22 5.98
CA TYR A 103 25.61 -2.65 6.88
C TYR A 103 26.94 -3.42 6.82
N PHE A 104 26.92 -4.74 7.00
CA PHE A 104 28.16 -5.55 7.01
C PHE A 104 28.69 -5.89 5.61
N GLY A 105 27.82 -6.00 4.61
CA GLY A 105 28.22 -6.34 3.25
C GLY A 105 28.94 -5.21 2.49
N GLY A 106 29.04 -4.02 3.08
CA GLY A 106 29.71 -2.85 2.47
C GLY A 106 29.02 -2.30 1.23
N ALA A 107 27.87 -2.85 0.84
CA ALA A 107 27.08 -2.39 -0.28
C ALA A 107 26.16 -1.24 0.18
N PRO A 108 26.33 0.00 -0.30
CA PRO A 108 25.46 1.11 0.07
C PRO A 108 24.05 0.82 -0.45
N LEU A 109 23.14 0.50 0.46
CA LEU A 109 21.72 0.35 0.14
C LEU A 109 21.06 1.71 0.13
N ASP A 110 20.37 2.04 -0.95
CA ASP A 110 19.59 3.27 -1.03
C ASP A 110 18.15 3.01 -0.60
N VAL A 111 17.74 3.70 0.47
CA VAL A 111 16.34 3.77 0.88
C VAL A 111 15.80 5.11 0.45
N PHE A 112 14.89 5.10 -0.50
CA PHE A 112 14.28 6.30 -1.05
C PHE A 112 15.29 7.31 -1.64
N GLY A 113 16.50 6.90 -2.00
CA GLY A 113 17.56 7.78 -2.50
C GLY A 113 18.47 8.35 -1.40
N HIS A 114 18.32 7.89 -0.16
CA HIS A 114 19.29 8.11 0.91
C HIS A 114 20.11 6.84 1.14
N PRO A 115 21.44 6.90 1.10
CA PRO A 115 22.28 5.75 1.39
C PRO A 115 22.18 5.40 2.87
N LEU A 116 21.98 4.13 3.16
CA LEU A 116 22.07 3.59 4.51
C LEU A 116 23.53 3.52 4.97
N PRO A 117 23.78 3.61 6.29
CA PRO A 117 25.13 3.46 6.82
C PRO A 117 25.69 2.08 6.47
N VAL A 118 26.98 2.05 6.17
CA VAL A 118 27.77 0.83 5.94
C VAL A 118 28.90 0.77 6.97
N SER A 119 29.29 -0.43 7.33
CA SER A 119 30.48 -0.67 8.15
C SER A 119 31.73 -0.21 7.40
N PRO A 120 32.62 0.57 8.01
CA PRO A 120 33.93 0.88 7.44
C PRO A 120 34.87 -0.34 7.50
N ASP A 121 34.59 -1.27 8.41
CA ASP A 121 35.37 -2.48 8.60
C ASP A 121 34.95 -3.58 7.62
N ALA A 122 35.89 -4.46 7.26
CA ALA A 122 35.62 -5.62 6.42
C ALA A 122 34.56 -6.54 7.05
N ASP A 123 33.73 -7.15 6.21
CA ASP A 123 32.67 -8.07 6.63
C ASP A 123 33.21 -9.17 7.57
N PRO A 124 32.79 -9.19 8.85
CA PRO A 124 33.38 -10.07 9.84
C PRO A 124 33.01 -11.53 9.55
N ARG A 125 33.93 -12.46 9.83
CA ARG A 125 33.62 -13.88 9.76
C ARG A 125 32.68 -14.26 10.89
N LEU A 126 31.68 -15.08 10.59
CA LEU A 126 30.71 -15.53 11.59
C LEU A 126 31.38 -16.31 12.73
N ALA A 127 32.49 -17.00 12.42
CA ALA A 127 33.28 -17.76 13.39
C ALA A 127 33.98 -16.86 14.43
N ASP A 128 34.32 -15.62 14.06
CA ASP A 128 34.96 -14.66 14.98
C ASP A 128 33.93 -14.06 15.94
N LEU A 129 32.65 -14.02 15.55
CA LEU A 129 31.54 -13.50 16.35
C LEU A 129 30.90 -14.55 17.27
N LEU A 130 30.63 -15.75 16.75
CA LEU A 130 29.88 -16.80 17.45
C LEU A 130 30.75 -17.96 17.95
N GLY A 131 32.02 -17.97 17.56
CA GLY A 131 32.96 -19.05 17.83
C GLY A 131 32.91 -20.17 16.78
N PRO A 132 34.06 -20.83 16.52
CA PRO A 132 34.19 -21.82 15.43
C PRO A 132 33.45 -23.15 15.70
N ALA A 133 33.14 -23.45 16.96
CA ALA A 133 32.37 -24.65 17.33
C ALA A 133 30.90 -24.53 16.89
N TRP A 134 30.27 -23.39 17.17
CA TRP A 134 28.88 -23.12 16.81
C TRP A 134 28.68 -22.98 15.30
N THR A 135 29.60 -22.30 14.61
CA THR A 135 29.49 -22.14 13.15
C THR A 135 29.69 -23.47 12.41
N ARG A 136 30.57 -24.35 12.90
CA ARG A 136 30.67 -25.73 12.36
C ARG A 136 29.40 -26.54 12.61
N ALA A 137 28.85 -26.49 13.81
CA ALA A 137 27.62 -27.23 14.14
C ALA A 137 26.42 -26.81 13.26
N LEU A 138 26.36 -25.53 12.87
CA LEU A 138 25.31 -24.98 11.99
C LEU A 138 25.64 -25.08 10.49
N GLY A 139 26.80 -25.63 10.11
CA GLY A 139 27.23 -25.72 8.71
C GLY A 139 27.60 -24.37 8.06
N LEU A 140 27.85 -23.34 8.88
CA LEU A 140 28.20 -21.97 8.46
C LEU A 140 29.72 -21.72 8.60
N ALA A 141 30.53 -22.77 8.56
CA ALA A 141 31.97 -22.67 8.69
C ALA A 141 32.55 -21.90 7.49
N GLY A 142 33.14 -20.73 7.76
CA GLY A 142 33.71 -19.86 6.74
C GLY A 142 32.75 -18.81 6.16
N ALA A 143 31.47 -18.82 6.55
CA ALA A 143 30.52 -17.77 6.16
C ALA A 143 30.88 -16.43 6.82
N THR A 144 30.65 -15.34 6.11
CA THR A 144 30.68 -14.00 6.71
C THR A 144 29.35 -13.67 7.41
N ALA A 145 29.32 -12.56 8.14
CA ALA A 145 28.08 -12.06 8.74
C ALA A 145 27.04 -11.75 7.66
N SER A 146 27.44 -11.10 6.56
CA SER A 146 26.51 -10.82 5.47
C SER A 146 25.99 -12.10 4.80
N ASP A 147 26.81 -13.12 4.57
CA ASP A 147 26.35 -14.40 4.00
C ASP A 147 25.25 -15.05 4.85
N ALA A 148 25.48 -15.13 6.17
CA ALA A 148 24.51 -15.71 7.09
C ALA A 148 23.21 -14.89 7.17
N LEU A 149 23.32 -13.56 7.17
CA LEU A 149 22.17 -12.66 7.18
C LEU A 149 21.34 -12.79 5.90
N LEU A 150 21.97 -12.94 4.73
CA LEU A 150 21.27 -13.13 3.47
C LEU A 150 20.51 -14.45 3.43
N VAL A 151 21.11 -15.54 3.92
CA VAL A 151 20.44 -16.84 4.06
C VAL A 151 19.25 -16.74 5.01
N ALA A 152 19.44 -16.13 6.18
CA ALA A 152 18.37 -15.90 7.15
C ALA A 152 17.22 -15.07 6.53
N HIS A 153 17.55 -13.99 5.81
CA HIS A 153 16.59 -13.14 5.13
C HIS A 153 15.73 -13.93 4.13
N ARG A 154 16.34 -14.80 3.32
CA ARG A 154 15.60 -15.67 2.38
C ARG A 154 14.68 -16.65 3.10
N LEU A 155 15.16 -17.31 4.15
CA LEU A 155 14.35 -18.24 4.96
C LEU A 155 13.15 -17.54 5.60
N LEU A 156 13.36 -16.36 6.19
CA LEU A 156 12.29 -15.54 6.74
C LEU A 156 11.28 -15.11 5.67
N GLY A 157 11.73 -14.87 4.43
CA GLY A 157 10.86 -14.60 3.30
C GLY A 157 9.88 -15.74 3.01
N TYR A 158 10.34 -16.99 3.03
CA TYR A 158 9.47 -18.16 2.90
C TYR A 158 8.50 -18.30 4.09
N VAL A 159 8.95 -18.04 5.32
CA VAL A 159 8.08 -18.06 6.51
C VAL A 159 6.97 -17.01 6.39
N LEU A 160 7.30 -15.79 5.96
CA LEU A 160 6.33 -14.72 5.73
C LEU A 160 5.33 -15.12 4.64
N ALA A 161 5.79 -15.63 3.51
CA ALA A 161 4.95 -16.08 2.40
C ALA A 161 3.97 -17.20 2.81
N ALA A 162 4.47 -18.21 3.53
CA ALA A 162 3.66 -19.31 4.05
C ALA A 162 2.61 -18.82 5.05
N SER A 163 2.98 -17.92 5.96
CA SER A 163 2.10 -17.37 6.98
C SER A 163 0.98 -16.50 6.39
N ILE A 164 1.31 -15.67 5.38
CA ILE A 164 0.32 -14.88 4.62
C ILE A 164 -0.66 -15.81 3.89
N THR A 165 -0.13 -16.80 3.16
CA THR A 165 -0.95 -17.77 2.41
C THR A 165 -1.90 -18.53 3.33
N LEU A 166 -1.40 -19.02 4.46
CA LEU A 166 -2.22 -19.75 5.43
C LEU A 166 -3.26 -18.84 6.10
N THR A 167 -2.94 -17.57 6.35
CA THR A 167 -3.91 -16.58 6.87
C THR A 167 -5.07 -16.35 5.90
N LEU A 168 -4.77 -16.29 4.59
CA LEU A 168 -5.79 -16.17 3.54
C LEU A 168 -6.64 -17.44 3.44
N ALA A 169 -6.00 -18.62 3.41
CA ALA A 169 -6.67 -19.92 3.32
C ALA A 169 -7.58 -20.19 4.53
N LEU A 170 -7.14 -19.82 5.73
CA LEU A 170 -7.96 -19.95 6.95
C LEU A 170 -9.14 -18.96 6.96
N GLY A 171 -9.17 -17.96 6.07
CA GLY A 171 -10.22 -16.95 6.03
C GLY A 171 -10.19 -16.03 7.25
N SER A 172 -9.00 -15.74 7.79
CA SER A 172 -8.82 -14.94 9.01
C SER A 172 -9.41 -13.53 8.90
N PHE A 173 -9.54 -12.99 7.68
CA PHE A 173 -10.23 -11.71 7.42
C PHE A 173 -11.74 -11.74 7.68
N SER A 174 -12.34 -12.93 7.86
CA SER A 174 -13.74 -13.06 8.27
C SER A 174 -14.03 -12.43 9.64
N ARG A 175 -13.01 -12.27 10.50
CA ARG A 175 -13.11 -11.52 11.77
C ARG A 175 -13.41 -10.03 11.59
N PHE A 176 -13.20 -9.50 10.39
CA PHE A 176 -13.50 -8.11 10.05
C PHE A 176 -14.89 -7.95 9.43
N ARG A 177 -15.55 -9.06 9.06
CA ARG A 177 -16.96 -9.05 8.71
C ARG A 177 -17.78 -9.10 10.01
N PRO A 178 -18.74 -8.21 10.22
CA PRO A 178 -19.65 -8.36 11.34
C PRO A 178 -20.51 -9.61 11.15
N GLU A 179 -20.84 -10.22 12.27
CA GLU A 179 -21.68 -11.40 12.35
C GLU A 179 -23.11 -11.03 11.92
N ALA A 180 -23.76 -11.92 11.14
CA ALA A 180 -25.15 -11.71 10.79
C ALA A 180 -26.00 -11.74 12.07
N PRO A 181 -27.03 -10.89 12.19
CA PRO A 181 -27.91 -10.92 13.36
C PRO A 181 -28.60 -12.30 13.49
N PRO A 182 -28.99 -12.70 14.71
CA PRO A 182 -29.88 -13.83 14.93
C PRO A 182 -31.13 -13.71 14.04
N ALA A 183 -31.63 -14.83 13.52
CA ALA A 183 -32.77 -14.87 12.60
C ALA A 183 -34.01 -14.13 13.14
N GLU A 184 -34.14 -14.07 14.47
CA GLU A 184 -35.22 -13.40 15.21
C GLU A 184 -35.22 -11.86 15.04
N LEU A 185 -34.04 -11.23 14.93
CA LEU A 185 -33.90 -9.78 14.69
C LEU A 185 -34.11 -9.40 13.22
N ALA A 186 -33.94 -10.36 12.29
CA ALA A 186 -34.20 -10.17 10.87
C ALA A 186 -35.70 -10.19 10.53
N GLN A 187 -36.55 -10.71 11.43
CA GLN A 187 -38.01 -10.75 11.26
C GLN A 187 -38.72 -9.43 11.61
N LEU A 188 -38.01 -8.44 12.17
CA LEU A 188 -38.58 -7.19 12.67
C LEU A 188 -38.57 -6.01 11.69
N THR A 189 -38.10 -6.16 10.44
CA THR A 189 -38.10 -5.05 9.47
C THR A 189 -39.50 -4.80 8.90
N PRO A 190 -40.17 -3.67 9.19
CA PRO A 190 -41.42 -3.33 8.56
C PRO A 190 -41.17 -2.97 7.09
N ALA A 191 -42.02 -3.46 6.22
CA ALA A 191 -42.11 -3.03 4.83
C ALA A 191 -42.52 -1.54 4.79
N LEU A 192 -41.64 -0.68 4.30
CA LEU A 192 -41.98 0.69 3.91
C LEU A 192 -41.68 0.85 2.41
N ILE A 193 -42.68 1.41 1.72
CA ILE A 193 -42.82 1.49 0.25
C ILE A 193 -41.94 2.61 -0.38
N GLU A 194 -41.12 3.29 0.42
CA GLU A 194 -40.07 4.21 -0.07
C GLU A 194 -38.75 3.46 -0.31
N PRO A 195 -37.96 3.77 -1.36
CA PRO A 195 -36.63 3.18 -1.51
C PRO A 195 -35.82 3.49 -0.26
N SER A 196 -35.49 2.44 0.49
CA SER A 196 -34.81 2.58 1.78
C SER A 196 -33.53 3.43 1.61
N PRO A 197 -33.17 4.28 2.59
CA PRO A 197 -31.99 5.16 2.49
C PRO A 197 -30.70 4.42 2.07
N THR A 198 -30.63 3.11 2.34
CA THR A 198 -29.60 2.17 1.93
C THR A 198 -29.60 1.86 0.42
N GLN A 199 -30.76 1.69 -0.22
CA GLN A 199 -30.86 1.47 -1.67
C GLN A 199 -30.41 2.69 -2.47
N SER A 200 -30.82 3.90 -2.07
CA SER A 200 -30.38 5.13 -2.74
C SER A 200 -28.86 5.31 -2.65
N LEU A 201 -28.28 5.08 -1.47
CA LEU A 201 -26.84 5.12 -1.26
C LEU A 201 -26.11 4.05 -2.09
N ALA A 202 -26.62 2.82 -2.13
CA ALA A 202 -26.06 1.75 -2.92
C ALA A 202 -26.01 2.10 -4.43
N SER A 203 -27.08 2.68 -4.97
CA SER A 203 -27.12 3.14 -6.35
C SER A 203 -26.06 4.21 -6.63
N ARG A 204 -25.89 5.18 -5.72
CA ARG A 204 -24.84 6.22 -5.82
C ARG A 204 -23.44 5.63 -5.74
N LEU A 205 -23.17 4.72 -4.79
CA LEU A 205 -21.88 4.02 -4.68
C LEU A 205 -21.53 3.28 -5.98
N ARG A 206 -22.51 2.62 -6.61
CA ARG A 206 -22.30 1.90 -7.87
C ARG A 206 -22.01 2.85 -9.02
N LEU A 207 -22.81 3.90 -9.18
CA LEU A 207 -22.66 4.88 -10.26
C LEU A 207 -21.31 5.60 -10.17
N PHE A 208 -21.05 6.23 -9.03
CA PHE A 208 -19.82 7.01 -8.83
C PHE A 208 -18.57 6.13 -8.73
N GLY A 209 -18.71 4.88 -8.25
CA GLY A 209 -17.62 3.90 -8.33
C GLY A 209 -17.20 3.59 -9.76
N TRP A 210 -18.16 3.39 -10.68
CA TRP A 210 -17.86 3.19 -12.11
C TRP A 210 -17.35 4.46 -12.80
N LEU A 211 -17.94 5.62 -12.48
CA LEU A 211 -17.47 6.92 -12.98
C LEU A 211 -16.05 7.24 -12.52
N GLN A 212 -15.64 6.80 -11.34
CA GLN A 212 -14.25 6.92 -10.90
C GLN A 212 -13.35 5.87 -11.55
N PHE A 213 -13.80 4.62 -11.60
CA PHE A 213 -12.99 3.47 -12.02
C PHE A 213 -12.51 3.59 -13.46
N TRP A 214 -13.39 3.85 -14.43
CA TRP A 214 -13.00 3.82 -15.84
C TRP A 214 -12.00 4.93 -16.21
N PRO A 215 -12.20 6.20 -15.83
CA PRO A 215 -11.21 7.24 -16.07
C PRO A 215 -9.89 6.98 -15.33
N GLN A 216 -9.93 6.56 -14.06
CA GLN A 216 -8.70 6.27 -13.32
C GLN A 216 -7.93 5.08 -13.89
N LEU A 217 -8.62 4.04 -14.37
CA LEU A 217 -8.00 2.91 -15.06
C LEU A 217 -7.34 3.33 -16.37
N ALA A 218 -8.02 4.14 -17.19
CA ALA A 218 -7.46 4.64 -18.44
C ALA A 218 -6.21 5.51 -18.18
N ILE A 219 -6.27 6.40 -17.19
CA ILE A 219 -5.13 7.23 -16.77
C ILE A 219 -3.99 6.36 -16.21
N ALA A 220 -4.30 5.33 -15.42
CA ALA A 220 -3.29 4.41 -14.91
C ALA A 220 -2.57 3.68 -16.05
N LEU A 221 -3.30 3.13 -17.02
CA LEU A 221 -2.70 2.45 -18.18
C LEU A 221 -1.81 3.41 -18.99
N ALA A 222 -2.30 4.61 -19.31
CA ALA A 222 -1.52 5.63 -20.02
C ALA A 222 -0.26 6.04 -19.22
N SER A 223 -0.40 6.23 -17.90
CA SER A 223 0.71 6.57 -17.02
C SER A 223 1.76 5.46 -16.94
N ALA A 224 1.34 4.19 -16.90
CA ALA A 224 2.25 3.05 -16.91
C ALA A 224 3.10 3.03 -18.18
N VAL A 225 2.49 3.27 -19.35
CA VAL A 225 3.20 3.33 -20.64
C VAL A 225 4.18 4.50 -20.67
N LEU A 226 3.76 5.69 -20.26
CA LEU A 226 4.61 6.88 -20.23
C LEU A 226 5.76 6.75 -19.22
N LEU A 227 5.52 6.17 -18.04
CA LEU A 227 6.56 5.88 -17.05
C LEU A 227 7.53 4.82 -17.58
N GLN A 228 7.04 3.79 -18.28
CA GLN A 228 7.90 2.79 -18.91
C GLN A 228 8.83 3.42 -19.93
N PHE A 229 8.32 4.26 -20.84
CA PHE A 229 9.15 4.99 -21.80
C PHE A 229 10.13 5.95 -21.11
N SER A 230 9.68 6.65 -20.06
CA SER A 230 10.53 7.58 -19.31
C SER A 230 11.65 6.88 -18.53
N THR A 231 11.40 5.64 -18.08
CA THR A 231 12.37 4.83 -17.34
C THR A 231 13.35 4.17 -18.31
N SER A 232 12.85 3.52 -19.36
CA SER A 232 13.69 2.89 -20.40
C SER A 232 14.54 3.91 -21.16
N GLY A 233 14.00 5.10 -21.44
CA GLY A 233 14.72 6.17 -22.15
C GLY A 233 15.95 6.68 -21.39
N ARG A 234 15.99 6.54 -20.06
CA ARG A 234 17.16 6.92 -19.24
C ARG A 234 18.37 6.01 -19.47
N ALA A 235 18.19 4.81 -20.01
CA ALA A 235 19.32 3.96 -20.41
C ALA A 235 20.14 4.58 -21.55
N PHE A 236 19.50 5.41 -22.39
CA PHE A 236 20.14 6.09 -23.53
C PHE A 236 20.46 7.57 -23.24
N SER A 237 19.79 8.17 -22.26
CA SER A 237 20.06 9.54 -21.78
C SER A 237 20.04 9.57 -20.25
N PRO A 238 21.16 9.19 -19.60
CA PRO A 238 21.25 9.16 -18.14
C PRO A 238 21.02 10.56 -17.55
N SER A 239 20.30 10.62 -16.42
CA SER A 239 20.20 11.83 -15.61
C SER A 239 20.37 11.47 -14.13
N GLN A 240 20.76 12.45 -13.32
CA GLN A 240 20.84 12.29 -11.87
C GLN A 240 19.48 11.85 -11.31
N THR A 241 19.46 10.77 -10.54
CA THR A 241 18.25 10.23 -9.90
C THR A 241 18.24 10.58 -8.42
N GLY A 242 17.15 11.16 -7.92
CA GLY A 242 16.98 11.49 -6.51
C GLY A 242 15.64 12.18 -6.24
N TYR A 243 15.42 12.67 -5.02
CA TYR A 243 14.18 13.38 -4.65
C TYR A 243 13.90 14.63 -5.49
N GLY A 244 14.92 15.23 -6.10
CA GLY A 244 14.75 16.35 -7.03
C GLY A 244 14.22 15.94 -8.41
N ASP A 245 14.16 14.63 -8.71
CA ASP A 245 13.66 14.13 -10.00
C ASP A 245 12.15 13.85 -9.91
N ALA A 246 11.39 14.49 -10.81
CA ALA A 246 9.94 14.36 -10.88
C ALA A 246 9.46 12.93 -11.16
N ILE A 247 10.29 12.07 -11.78
CA ILE A 247 9.88 10.67 -12.03
C ILE A 247 9.74 9.87 -10.73
N TYR A 248 10.50 10.25 -9.70
CA TYR A 248 10.47 9.58 -8.42
C TYR A 248 9.10 9.77 -7.77
N TRP A 249 8.60 11.00 -7.74
CA TRP A 249 7.29 11.34 -7.20
C TRP A 249 6.13 10.76 -8.01
N SER A 250 6.23 10.73 -9.34
CA SER A 250 5.18 10.14 -10.18
C SER A 250 5.03 8.63 -9.96
N LEU A 251 6.10 7.90 -9.63
CA LEU A 251 5.99 6.48 -9.27
C LEU A 251 5.12 6.27 -8.02
N PHE A 252 5.31 7.05 -6.95
CA PHE A 252 4.47 6.93 -5.74
C PHE A 252 3.02 7.31 -6.02
N ALA A 253 2.80 8.42 -6.74
CA ALA A 253 1.47 8.85 -7.12
C ALA A 253 0.77 7.82 -8.03
N PHE A 254 1.52 7.14 -8.90
CA PHE A 254 1.03 6.06 -9.74
C PHE A 254 0.62 4.83 -8.93
N LEU A 255 1.43 4.41 -7.95
CA LEU A 255 1.08 3.31 -7.05
C LEU A 255 -0.19 3.63 -6.24
N LEU A 256 -0.32 4.87 -5.76
CA LEU A 256 -1.55 5.33 -5.11
C LEU A 256 -2.73 5.35 -6.09
N LEU A 257 -2.53 5.69 -7.36
CA LEU A 257 -3.59 5.65 -8.38
C LEU A 257 -4.06 4.22 -8.61
N CYS A 258 -3.16 3.24 -8.69
CA CYS A 258 -3.53 1.83 -8.77
C CYS A 258 -4.38 1.40 -7.55
N ALA A 259 -4.00 1.81 -6.34
CA ALA A 259 -4.78 1.56 -5.14
C ALA A 259 -6.15 2.26 -5.17
N ALA A 260 -6.21 3.52 -5.63
CA ALA A 260 -7.45 4.28 -5.78
C ALA A 260 -8.41 3.64 -6.80
N THR A 261 -7.88 3.16 -7.94
CA THR A 261 -8.65 2.45 -8.96
C THR A 261 -9.22 1.14 -8.42
N ALA A 262 -8.41 0.35 -7.69
CA ALA A 262 -8.89 -0.87 -7.04
C ALA A 262 -10.00 -0.57 -6.01
N LEU A 263 -9.85 0.53 -5.26
CA LEU A 263 -10.85 0.98 -4.30
C LEU A 263 -12.14 1.48 -4.97
N ALA A 264 -12.05 2.16 -6.11
CA ALA A 264 -13.20 2.56 -6.92
C ALA A 264 -14.01 1.33 -7.38
N PHE A 265 -13.32 0.29 -7.85
CA PHE A 265 -13.96 -1.00 -8.16
C PHE A 265 -14.62 -1.58 -6.90
N PHE A 266 -13.95 -1.52 -5.75
CA PHE A 266 -14.53 -1.97 -4.48
C PHE A 266 -15.81 -1.20 -4.12
N TYR A 267 -15.92 0.11 -4.37
CA TYR A 267 -17.17 0.87 -4.15
C TYR A 267 -18.36 0.25 -4.91
N THR A 268 -18.13 -0.18 -6.16
CA THR A 268 -19.18 -0.82 -6.98
C THR A 268 -19.63 -2.16 -6.40
N ARG A 269 -18.72 -2.92 -5.79
CA ARG A 269 -19.02 -4.22 -5.17
C ARG A 269 -19.66 -4.04 -3.79
N ALA A 270 -19.20 -3.05 -3.03
CA ALA A 270 -19.74 -2.68 -1.73
C ALA A 270 -21.21 -2.25 -1.82
N ALA A 271 -21.63 -1.63 -2.93
CA ALA A 271 -23.03 -1.26 -3.18
C ALA A 271 -24.02 -2.41 -2.93
N ARG A 272 -23.68 -3.65 -3.32
CA ARG A 272 -24.55 -4.82 -3.09
C ARG A 272 -24.75 -5.13 -1.60
N SER A 273 -23.70 -4.95 -0.80
CA SER A 273 -23.79 -5.14 0.65
C SER A 273 -24.55 -4.02 1.32
N VAL A 274 -24.35 -2.77 0.86
CA VAL A 274 -25.00 -1.57 1.41
C VAL A 274 -26.50 -1.56 1.11
N ALA A 275 -26.94 -2.15 -0.01
CA ALA A 275 -28.36 -2.22 -0.38
C ALA A 275 -29.24 -3.03 0.58
N ARG A 276 -28.65 -3.79 1.52
CA ARG A 276 -29.40 -4.55 2.54
C ARG A 276 -29.99 -3.60 3.57
N ALA A 277 -31.26 -3.80 3.94
CA ALA A 277 -32.00 -2.92 4.84
C ALA A 277 -31.36 -2.78 6.24
N ASP A 278 -30.69 -3.83 6.72
CA ASP A 278 -30.07 -3.88 8.05
C ASP A 278 -28.65 -3.26 8.11
N TYR A 279 -28.07 -2.90 6.97
CA TYR A 279 -26.63 -2.60 6.87
C TYR A 279 -26.18 -1.49 7.83
N LEU A 280 -26.96 -0.40 7.88
CA LEU A 280 -26.71 0.75 8.75
C LEU A 280 -27.01 0.47 10.23
N GLY A 281 -27.91 -0.48 10.51
CA GLY A 281 -28.22 -0.95 11.87
C GLY A 281 -27.10 -1.79 12.47
N VAL A 282 -26.53 -2.70 11.67
CA VAL A 282 -25.46 -3.61 12.11
C VAL A 282 -24.08 -2.91 12.16
N HIS A 283 -23.79 -2.01 11.22
CA HIS A 283 -22.44 -1.44 11.04
C HIS A 283 -22.30 0.01 11.53
N ARG A 284 -22.93 0.36 12.67
CA ARG A 284 -23.07 1.75 13.14
C ARG A 284 -21.78 2.59 13.12
N LEU A 285 -20.60 2.04 13.43
CA LEU A 285 -19.35 2.84 13.53
C LEU A 285 -18.35 2.61 12.40
N THR A 286 -18.48 1.52 11.63
CA THR A 286 -17.45 1.08 10.67
C THR A 286 -17.96 0.88 9.25
N ALA A 287 -19.24 1.19 8.96
CA ALA A 287 -19.86 0.95 7.67
C ALA A 287 -19.06 1.47 6.46
N PHE A 288 -18.39 2.62 6.60
CA PHE A 288 -17.85 3.36 5.44
C PHE A 288 -16.34 3.64 5.52
N TRP A 289 -15.57 2.81 6.22
CA TRP A 289 -14.12 2.97 6.33
C TRP A 289 -13.41 3.11 4.98
N PHE A 290 -13.93 2.44 3.95
CA PHE A 290 -13.39 2.47 2.59
C PHE A 290 -13.51 3.85 1.94
N LEU A 291 -14.54 4.65 2.27
CA LEU A 291 -14.68 6.02 1.77
C LEU A 291 -13.62 6.93 2.38
N SER A 292 -13.36 6.79 3.68
CA SER A 292 -12.29 7.51 4.37
C SER A 292 -10.91 7.13 3.83
N LEU A 293 -10.70 5.84 3.55
CA LEU A 293 -9.46 5.38 2.91
C LEU A 293 -9.28 6.01 1.52
N GLY A 294 -10.35 6.11 0.73
CA GLY A 294 -10.28 6.75 -0.58
C GLY A 294 -9.98 8.23 -0.52
N LEU A 295 -10.54 8.93 0.47
CA LEU A 295 -10.20 10.34 0.74
C LEU A 295 -8.71 10.50 1.05
N LEU A 296 -8.16 9.63 1.92
CA LEU A 296 -6.77 9.66 2.32
C LEU A 296 -5.83 9.36 1.15
N ILE A 297 -6.09 8.27 0.40
CA ILE A 297 -5.29 7.89 -0.79
C ILE A 297 -5.33 9.01 -1.83
N GLY A 298 -6.51 9.56 -2.11
CA GLY A 298 -6.67 10.64 -3.07
C GLY A 298 -5.93 11.91 -2.65
N LEU A 299 -6.04 12.32 -1.38
CA LEU A 299 -5.35 13.53 -0.91
C LEU A 299 -3.83 13.37 -0.91
N ALA A 300 -3.33 12.22 -0.46
CA ALA A 300 -1.90 11.91 -0.55
C ALA A 300 -1.44 11.89 -2.01
N GLY A 301 -2.23 11.30 -2.91
CA GLY A 301 -1.98 11.28 -4.34
C GLY A 301 -1.94 12.67 -4.96
N VAL A 302 -2.86 13.57 -4.59
CA VAL A 302 -2.85 14.98 -5.02
C VAL A 302 -1.54 15.66 -4.60
N ILE A 303 -1.16 15.55 -3.33
CA ILE A 303 0.05 16.20 -2.79
C ILE A 303 1.30 15.69 -3.51
N ILE A 304 1.46 14.36 -3.62
CA ILE A 304 2.62 13.73 -4.26
C ILE A 304 2.70 14.10 -5.75
N SER A 305 1.57 14.04 -6.47
CA SER A 305 1.52 14.41 -7.89
C SER A 305 1.83 15.89 -8.10
N PHE A 306 1.38 16.75 -7.19
CA PHE A 306 1.66 18.19 -7.25
C PHE A 306 3.15 18.51 -7.06
N VAL A 307 3.83 17.80 -6.16
CA VAL A 307 5.29 17.91 -6.00
C VAL A 307 6.00 17.48 -7.29
N GLY A 308 5.65 16.30 -7.83
CA GLY A 308 6.22 15.83 -9.09
C GLY A 308 5.96 16.79 -10.26
N LEU A 309 4.75 17.32 -10.37
CA LEU A 309 4.37 18.32 -11.38
C LEU A 309 5.22 19.60 -11.25
N SER A 310 5.40 20.10 -10.03
CA SER A 310 6.18 21.31 -9.76
C SER A 310 7.65 21.13 -10.10
N LEU A 311 8.23 19.96 -9.79
CA LEU A 311 9.61 19.62 -10.17
C LEU A 311 9.76 19.51 -11.69
N SER A 312 8.80 18.87 -12.38
CA SER A 312 8.80 18.79 -13.84
C SER A 312 8.76 20.18 -14.49
N VAL A 313 7.84 21.04 -14.05
CA VAL A 313 7.72 22.42 -14.56
C VAL A 313 8.99 23.20 -14.28
N SER A 314 9.54 23.11 -13.07
CA SER A 314 10.78 23.82 -12.70
C SER A 314 11.97 23.36 -13.55
N LEU A 315 12.10 22.06 -13.80
CA LEU A 315 13.14 21.50 -14.66
C LEU A 315 13.00 21.95 -16.11
N LEU A 316 11.77 21.96 -16.64
CA LEU A 316 11.49 22.45 -18.00
C LEU A 316 11.85 23.94 -18.13
N VAL A 317 11.43 24.78 -17.16
CA VAL A 317 11.78 26.21 -17.14
C VAL A 317 13.28 26.43 -17.03
N ALA A 318 13.96 25.69 -16.15
CA ALA A 318 15.41 25.78 -16.01
C ALA A 318 16.10 25.50 -17.36
N LYS A 319 15.67 24.43 -18.04
CA LYS A 319 16.22 24.05 -19.35
C LYS A 319 15.88 25.06 -20.44
N THR A 320 14.67 25.62 -20.50
CA THR A 320 14.33 26.61 -21.54
C THR A 320 15.12 27.90 -21.37
N VAL A 321 15.30 28.38 -20.15
CA VAL A 321 16.04 29.62 -19.88
C VAL A 321 17.55 29.44 -20.07
N SER A 322 18.06 28.22 -19.86
CA SER A 322 19.49 27.90 -20.00
C SER A 322 19.89 27.36 -21.38
N GLN A 323 19.18 27.69 -22.46
CA GLN A 323 19.46 27.23 -23.82
C GLN A 323 20.03 28.32 -24.75
N PRO A 324 21.34 28.66 -24.64
CA PRO A 324 22.02 29.44 -25.66
C PRO A 324 22.01 28.74 -27.04
N PRO A 325 22.12 29.50 -28.15
CA PRO A 325 22.32 28.91 -29.47
C PRO A 325 23.51 27.95 -29.50
N GLY A 326 23.34 26.76 -30.07
CA GLY A 326 24.39 25.74 -30.17
C GLY A 326 24.60 24.85 -28.93
N ILE A 327 23.86 25.04 -27.83
CA ILE A 327 24.02 24.25 -26.60
C ILE A 327 23.79 22.74 -26.80
N ALA A 328 22.98 22.36 -27.79
CA ALA A 328 22.71 20.96 -28.13
C ALA A 328 23.98 20.22 -28.61
N ILE A 329 25.00 20.94 -29.08
CA ILE A 329 26.28 20.39 -29.53
C ILE A 329 27.27 20.29 -28.37
N THR A 330 27.26 21.28 -27.46
CA THR A 330 28.27 21.41 -26.40
C THR A 330 27.87 20.77 -25.07
N ASP A 331 26.59 20.74 -24.73
CA ASP A 331 26.05 20.06 -23.55
C ASP A 331 24.60 19.60 -23.78
N PRO A 332 24.41 18.39 -24.34
CA PRO A 332 23.09 17.83 -24.62
C PRO A 332 22.19 17.68 -23.38
N ASN A 333 22.72 17.70 -22.15
CA ASN A 333 21.90 17.54 -20.95
C ASN A 333 21.03 18.77 -20.64
N LYS A 334 21.40 19.93 -21.21
CA LYS A 334 20.66 21.20 -21.05
C LYS A 334 19.47 21.33 -22.00
N ILE A 335 19.33 20.43 -22.98
CA ILE A 335 18.15 20.41 -23.85
C ILE A 335 16.97 19.75 -23.16
N ILE A 336 15.76 20.16 -23.51
CA ILE A 336 14.54 19.47 -23.09
C ILE A 336 14.47 18.13 -23.82
N ARG A 337 14.34 17.06 -23.04
CA ARG A 337 14.23 15.71 -23.58
C ARG A 337 12.76 15.30 -23.62
N ALA A 338 12.39 14.44 -24.56
CA ALA A 338 11.03 13.89 -24.65
C ALA A 338 10.60 13.22 -23.32
N LEU A 339 11.53 12.55 -22.63
CA LEU A 339 11.26 11.96 -21.31
C LEU A 339 10.89 12.99 -20.24
N ASP A 340 11.41 14.21 -20.30
CA ASP A 340 11.08 15.26 -19.33
C ASP A 340 9.59 15.68 -19.49
N VAL A 341 9.11 15.72 -20.75
CA VAL A 341 7.71 16.02 -21.09
C VAL A 341 6.77 14.86 -20.75
N PHE A 342 7.20 13.61 -20.97
CA PHE A 342 6.41 12.45 -20.55
C PHE A 342 6.20 12.40 -19.05
N VAL A 343 7.25 12.65 -18.25
CA VAL A 343 7.14 12.71 -16.78
C VAL A 343 6.24 13.86 -16.33
N LEU A 344 6.30 15.03 -16.99
CA LEU A 344 5.36 16.12 -16.75
C LEU A 344 3.91 15.66 -16.98
N LEU A 345 3.64 15.06 -18.14
CA LEU A 345 2.30 14.62 -18.53
C LEU A 345 1.74 13.56 -17.58
N VAL A 346 2.59 12.64 -17.12
CA VAL A 346 2.21 11.65 -16.10
C VAL A 346 1.82 12.35 -14.81
N ASN A 347 2.66 13.22 -14.24
CA ASN A 347 2.35 13.89 -12.98
C ASN A 347 1.06 14.72 -13.06
N PHE A 348 0.82 15.39 -14.19
CA PHE A 348 -0.44 16.10 -14.43
C PHE A 348 -1.64 15.16 -14.48
N ALA A 349 -1.55 14.05 -15.21
CA ALA A 349 -2.64 13.07 -15.31
C ALA A 349 -2.93 12.40 -13.96
N LEU A 350 -1.88 12.08 -13.19
CA LEU A 350 -2.00 11.53 -11.83
C LEU A 350 -2.69 12.54 -10.89
N LEU A 351 -2.30 13.81 -10.94
CA LEU A 351 -2.94 14.88 -10.15
C LEU A 351 -4.43 14.97 -10.46
N LEU A 352 -4.80 14.97 -11.75
CA LEU A 352 -6.19 15.00 -12.18
C LEU A 352 -6.97 13.77 -11.69
N ALA A 353 -6.40 12.57 -11.85
CA ALA A 353 -7.04 11.32 -11.43
C ALA A 353 -7.30 11.28 -9.92
N HIS A 354 -6.33 11.72 -9.13
CA HIS A 354 -6.45 11.79 -7.67
C HIS A 354 -7.45 12.86 -7.23
N PHE A 355 -7.45 14.03 -7.88
CA PHE A 355 -8.42 15.08 -7.61
C PHE A 355 -9.87 14.62 -7.86
N ILE A 356 -10.13 13.94 -8.97
CA ILE A 356 -11.44 13.32 -9.27
C ILE A 356 -11.80 12.29 -8.18
N GLY A 357 -10.84 11.46 -7.77
CA GLY A 357 -11.03 10.47 -6.71
C GLY A 357 -11.40 11.11 -5.37
N VAL A 358 -10.75 12.21 -4.98
CA VAL A 358 -11.07 12.98 -3.77
C VAL A 358 -12.48 13.54 -3.85
N ALA A 359 -12.84 14.17 -4.97
CA ALA A 359 -14.17 14.76 -5.15
C ALA A 359 -15.28 13.70 -5.01
N ILE A 360 -15.10 12.54 -5.65
CA ILE A 360 -16.06 11.42 -5.57
C ILE A 360 -16.12 10.83 -4.16
N ALA A 361 -14.98 10.59 -3.53
CA ALA A 361 -14.94 10.04 -2.17
C ALA A 361 -15.58 11.00 -1.15
N ALA A 362 -15.37 12.31 -1.28
CA ALA A 362 -15.99 13.34 -0.45
C ALA A 362 -17.51 13.38 -0.65
N PHE A 363 -17.96 13.37 -1.91
CA PHE A 363 -19.38 13.31 -2.26
C PHE A 363 -20.05 12.08 -1.65
N LEU A 364 -19.49 10.88 -1.87
CA LEU A 364 -20.03 9.63 -1.34
C LEU A 364 -20.03 9.60 0.20
N THR A 365 -19.04 10.21 0.85
CA THR A 365 -19.00 10.33 2.31
C THR A 365 -20.14 11.21 2.83
N SER A 366 -20.45 12.31 2.13
CA SER A 366 -21.58 13.16 2.46
C SER A 366 -22.92 12.42 2.32
N GLU A 367 -23.07 11.62 1.26
CA GLU A 367 -24.25 10.80 1.00
C GLU A 367 -24.42 9.68 2.02
N ALA A 368 -23.31 9.03 2.41
CA ALA A 368 -23.32 8.03 3.47
C ALA A 368 -23.76 8.64 4.81
N THR A 369 -23.33 9.86 5.11
CA THR A 369 -23.71 10.60 6.32
C THR A 369 -25.20 10.95 6.30
N ARG A 370 -25.72 11.46 5.17
CA ARG A 370 -27.15 11.75 4.98
C ARG A 370 -28.02 10.49 5.12
N ALA A 371 -27.61 9.38 4.52
CA ALA A 371 -28.32 8.11 4.62
C ALA A 371 -28.39 7.59 6.07
N ARG A 372 -27.31 7.75 6.84
CA ARG A 372 -27.27 7.40 8.27
C ARG A 372 -28.21 8.25 9.10
N PHE A 373 -28.25 9.56 8.86
CA PHE A 373 -29.18 10.45 9.55
C PHE A 373 -30.64 10.06 9.28
N ARG A 374 -31.00 9.84 8.01
CA ARG A 374 -32.35 9.39 7.63
C ARG A 374 -32.74 8.06 8.28
N PHE A 375 -31.81 7.10 8.31
CA PHE A 375 -32.02 5.81 8.97
C PHE A 375 -32.22 5.95 10.49
N ALA A 376 -31.45 6.80 11.15
CA ALA A 376 -31.58 7.05 12.59
C ALA A 376 -32.95 7.66 12.92
N VAL A 377 -33.41 8.67 12.16
CA VAL A 377 -34.74 9.29 12.35
C VAL A 377 -35.86 8.27 12.15
N ALA A 378 -35.75 7.38 11.17
CA ALA A 378 -36.76 6.37 10.87
C ALA A 378 -36.84 5.22 11.91
N THR A 379 -35.84 5.08 12.80
CA THR A 379 -35.76 3.96 13.78
C THR A 379 -36.04 4.39 15.23
N VAL A 380 -36.29 5.69 15.49
CA VAL A 380 -36.74 6.16 16.81
C VAL A 380 -38.22 5.79 16.99
N PRO A 381 -38.61 5.09 18.09
CA PRO A 381 -40.00 4.75 18.36
C PRO A 381 -40.88 6.01 18.46
N GLN A 382 -42.04 6.01 17.80
CA GLN A 382 -43.02 7.10 17.78
C GLN A 382 -43.85 7.19 19.08
N GLU A 383 -43.31 6.83 20.25
CA GLU A 383 -44.08 6.75 21.51
C GLU A 383 -44.23 8.09 22.26
N GLY A 384 -43.99 9.24 21.62
CA GLY A 384 -44.01 10.54 22.31
C GLY A 384 -44.70 11.68 21.56
N ARG A 385 -45.54 11.39 20.56
CA ARG A 385 -46.36 12.40 19.88
C ARG A 385 -47.84 12.06 20.06
N ALA A 386 -48.35 12.29 21.27
CA ALA A 386 -49.77 12.40 21.55
C ALA A 386 -49.99 13.69 22.34
#